data_AF-A0A7Y4ZQ04-F1
#
_entry.id   AF-A0A7Y4ZQ04-F1
#
_cell.length_a   1.000
_cell.length_b   1.000
_cell.length_c   1.000
_cell.angle_alpha   90.00
_cell.angle_beta   90.00
_cell.angle_gamma   90.00
#
_symmetry.space_group_name_H-M   'P 1'
#
loop_
_entity.id
_entity.type
_entity.pdbx_description
1 polymer ?
#
loop_
_entity_poly.entity_id
_entity_poly.type
_entity_poly.pdbx_seq_one_letter_code
_entity_poly.pdbx_strand_id
1 'polypeptide(L)'
;MVDLPPRVRPWFAALFLGVQAALIVTAARRPDHAFGFQMFSESTVIRIRPFREVDDAFGIRLVPIDPSGTWVSKDAQGTALSFAWNDRIKRPELRIFDQWIFAGYGADAQLDRLRGALSDMASHLEGDTDTRRLVLEVDVKKNGGEPFVVRLESPYRWRRAVANGGAP
;
A
#
# COMPACT_ATOMS: atom_id res chain seq x y z
N MET A 1 -10.15 35.37 18.30
CA MET A 1 -10.78 35.97 17.10
C MET A 1 -9.72 36.84 16.46
N VAL A 2 -9.26 36.53 15.25
CA VAL A 2 -8.15 37.28 14.62
C VAL A 2 -8.68 38.65 14.18
N ASP A 3 -8.22 39.72 14.81
CA ASP A 3 -8.68 41.07 14.52
C ASP A 3 -7.82 41.69 13.41
N LEU A 4 -8.33 41.68 12.17
CA LEU A 4 -7.63 42.15 10.97
C LEU A 4 -8.02 43.59 10.63
N PRO A 5 -7.05 44.45 10.23
CA PRO A 5 -7.34 45.80 9.77
C PRO A 5 -8.34 45.81 8.59
N PRO A 6 -9.23 46.82 8.47
CA PRO A 6 -10.31 46.82 7.46
C PRO A 6 -9.84 46.63 6.02
N ARG A 7 -8.64 47.11 5.69
CA ARG A 7 -8.03 47.00 4.35
C ARG A 7 -7.51 45.60 4.02
N VAL A 8 -7.21 44.79 5.04
CA VAL A 8 -6.65 43.43 4.90
C VAL A 8 -7.75 42.38 4.89
N ARG A 9 -8.91 42.67 5.49
CA ARG A 9 -10.09 41.80 5.52
C ARG A 9 -10.51 41.24 4.15
N PRO A 10 -10.65 42.04 3.07
CA PRO A 10 -11.04 41.50 1.77
C PRO A 10 -9.97 40.58 1.16
N TRP A 11 -8.69 40.89 1.36
CA TRP A 11 -7.58 40.04 0.90
C TRP A 11 -7.52 38.71 1.64
N PHE A 12 -7.71 38.74 2.96
CA PHE A 12 -7.81 37.52 3.76
C PHE A 12 -9.02 36.67 3.33
N ALA A 13 -10.17 37.29 3.11
CA ALA A 13 -11.36 36.59 2.62
C ALA A 13 -11.12 35.97 1.23
N ALA A 14 -10.52 36.71 0.30
CA ALA A 14 -10.18 36.21 -1.03
C ALA A 14 -9.18 35.04 -0.96
N LEU A 15 -8.15 35.14 -0.10
CA LEU A 15 -7.19 34.07 0.13
C LEU A 15 -7.87 32.83 0.72
N PHE A 16 -8.70 33.01 1.75
CA PHE A 16 -9.43 31.91 2.39
C PHE A 16 -10.35 31.19 1.39
N LEU A 17 -11.14 31.94 0.62
CA LEU A 17 -12.00 31.37 -0.42
C LEU A 17 -11.19 30.71 -1.54
N GLY A 18 -10.06 31.29 -1.93
CA GLY A 18 -9.14 30.70 -2.90
C GLY A 18 -8.57 29.36 -2.43
N VAL A 19 -8.16 29.26 -1.16
CA VAL A 19 -7.71 28.00 -0.55
C VAL A 19 -8.85 26.98 -0.51
N GLN A 20 -10.06 27.38 -0.08
CA GLN A 20 -11.23 26.48 -0.08
C GLN A 20 -11.58 25.98 -1.49
N ALA A 21 -11.59 26.87 -2.49
CA ALA A 21 -11.85 26.51 -3.87
C ALA A 21 -10.78 25.54 -4.41
N ALA A 22 -9.50 25.78 -4.10
CA ALA A 22 -8.42 24.87 -4.48
C ALA A 22 -8.58 23.49 -3.83
N LEU A 23 -9.00 23.41 -2.55
CA LEU A 23 -9.27 22.14 -1.88
C LEU A 23 -10.41 21.38 -2.55
N ILE A 24 -11.52 22.05 -2.88
CA ILE A 24 -12.68 21.43 -3.55
C ILE A 24 -12.32 20.95 -4.97
N VAL A 25 -11.66 21.80 -5.76
CA VAL A 25 -11.28 21.46 -7.15
C VAL A 25 -10.29 20.29 -7.18
N THR A 26 -9.42 20.18 -6.16
CA THR A 26 -8.46 19.07 -6.07
C THR A 26 -9.04 17.82 -5.41
N ALA A 27 -10.21 17.88 -4.78
CA ALA A 27 -10.82 16.77 -4.04
C ALA A 27 -11.05 15.54 -4.93
N ALA A 28 -11.53 15.72 -6.17
CA ALA A 28 -11.78 14.63 -7.10
C ALA A 28 -10.51 13.87 -7.52
N ARG A 29 -9.33 14.47 -7.38
CA ARG A 29 -8.03 13.84 -7.70
C ARG A 29 -7.38 13.16 -6.50
N ARG A 30 -7.91 13.33 -5.29
CA ARG A 30 -7.37 12.69 -4.10
C ARG A 30 -7.94 11.28 -3.94
N PRO A 31 -7.13 10.28 -3.56
CA PRO A 31 -7.59 8.90 -3.41
C PRO A 31 -8.73 8.71 -2.40
N ASP A 32 -8.80 9.59 -1.41
CA ASP A 32 -9.80 9.58 -0.33
C ASP A 32 -11.01 10.49 -0.60
N HIS A 33 -11.01 11.20 -1.74
CA HIS A 33 -12.02 12.19 -2.11
C HIS A 33 -12.32 13.23 -1.02
N ALA A 34 -11.35 13.50 -0.14
CA ALA A 34 -11.53 14.46 0.95
C ALA A 34 -11.95 15.83 0.39
N PHE A 35 -12.98 16.44 1.00
CA PHE A 35 -13.63 17.69 0.58
C PHE A 35 -14.48 17.62 -0.70
N GLY A 36 -14.70 16.42 -1.26
CA GLY A 36 -15.67 16.18 -2.32
C GLY A 36 -17.07 15.90 -1.76
N PHE A 37 -18.11 16.42 -2.41
CA PHE A 37 -19.47 15.96 -2.15
C PHE A 37 -19.69 14.61 -2.83
N GLN A 38 -19.92 13.56 -2.04
CA GLN A 38 -20.32 12.26 -2.54
C GLN A 38 -21.78 12.02 -2.16
N MET A 39 -22.68 12.04 -3.15
CA MET A 39 -24.14 11.92 -2.94
C MET A 39 -24.55 10.54 -2.40
N PHE A 40 -23.70 9.52 -2.58
CA PHE A 40 -23.86 8.18 -2.02
C PHE A 40 -22.52 7.70 -1.48
N SER A 41 -22.49 7.19 -0.24
CA SER A 41 -21.29 6.57 0.30
C SER A 41 -20.92 5.35 -0.55
N GLU A 42 -19.74 5.35 -1.16
CA GLU A 42 -19.21 4.17 -1.86
C GLU A 42 -19.04 3.04 -0.83
N SER A 43 -19.91 2.03 -0.89
CA SER A 43 -19.73 0.80 -0.12
C SER A 43 -18.80 -0.11 -0.92
N THR A 44 -17.54 -0.13 -0.52
CA THR A 44 -16.51 -1.00 -1.10
C THR A 44 -16.08 -2.00 -0.06
N VAL A 45 -15.95 -3.26 -0.47
CA VAL A 45 -15.23 -4.29 0.29
C VAL A 45 -14.04 -4.77 -0.53
N ILE A 46 -12.95 -5.09 0.16
CA ILE A 46 -11.74 -5.63 -0.44
C ILE A 46 -11.31 -6.91 0.26
N ARG A 47 -10.63 -7.80 -0.44
CA ARG A 47 -9.95 -8.98 0.12
C ARG A 47 -8.51 -9.00 -0.37
N ILE A 48 -7.56 -9.16 0.53
CA ILE A 48 -6.12 -9.07 0.24
C ILE A 48 -5.51 -10.47 0.29
N ARG A 49 -4.81 -10.86 -0.77
CA ARG A 49 -4.10 -12.14 -0.90
C ARG A 49 -2.61 -11.88 -1.12
N PRO A 50 -1.76 -12.13 -0.10
CA PRO A 50 -0.35 -11.81 -0.16
C PRO A 50 0.48 -12.95 -0.77
N PHE A 51 1.45 -12.59 -1.61
CA PHE A 51 2.36 -13.51 -2.28
C PHE A 51 3.79 -12.96 -2.28
N ARG A 52 4.75 -13.88 -2.44
CA ARG A 52 6.15 -13.61 -2.71
C ARG A 52 6.50 -14.15 -4.07
N GLU A 53 7.18 -13.34 -4.86
CA GLU A 53 7.85 -13.76 -6.07
C GLU A 53 9.25 -14.21 -5.69
N VAL A 54 9.51 -15.51 -5.86
CA VAL A 54 10.81 -16.16 -5.59
C VAL A 54 11.35 -16.75 -6.89
N ASP A 55 12.66 -16.94 -6.95
CA ASP A 55 13.31 -17.54 -8.11
C ASP A 55 13.77 -18.94 -7.78
N ASP A 56 13.21 -19.91 -8.49
CA ASP A 56 13.51 -21.33 -8.34
C ASP A 56 14.37 -21.81 -9.53
N ALA A 57 14.88 -23.03 -9.46
CA ALA A 57 15.64 -23.67 -10.54
C ALA A 57 14.86 -23.74 -11.87
N PHE A 58 13.53 -23.64 -11.81
CA PHE A 58 12.61 -23.67 -12.95
C PHE A 58 12.10 -22.28 -13.37
N GLY A 59 12.59 -21.21 -12.74
CA GLY A 59 12.22 -19.82 -13.00
C GLY A 59 11.42 -19.16 -11.88
N ILE A 60 10.73 -18.07 -12.23
CA ILE A 60 10.01 -17.24 -11.27
C ILE A 60 8.72 -17.93 -10.81
N ARG A 61 8.53 -18.04 -9.49
CA ARG A 61 7.35 -18.63 -8.86
C ARG A 61 6.71 -17.67 -7.85
N LEU A 62 5.38 -17.63 -7.86
CA LEU A 62 4.60 -17.01 -6.79
C LEU A 62 4.36 -18.02 -5.66
N VAL A 63 4.77 -17.65 -4.46
CA VAL A 63 4.58 -18.42 -3.22
C VAL A 63 3.64 -17.64 -2.31
N PRO A 64 2.49 -18.20 -1.91
CA PRO A 64 1.57 -17.51 -0.99
C PRO A 64 2.23 -17.26 0.36
N ILE A 65 1.93 -16.10 0.96
CA ILE A 65 2.27 -15.79 2.35
C ILE A 65 1.13 -16.32 3.23
N ASP A 66 1.46 -16.79 4.44
CA ASP A 66 0.47 -17.29 5.38
C ASP A 66 -0.59 -16.22 5.72
N PRO A 67 -1.87 -16.59 5.98
CA PRO A 67 -2.91 -15.63 6.36
C PRO A 67 -2.61 -14.83 7.64
N SER A 68 -1.68 -15.28 8.49
CA SER A 68 -1.16 -14.50 9.64
C SER A 68 -0.23 -13.34 9.23
N GLY A 69 0.17 -13.30 7.95
CA GLY A 69 1.14 -12.36 7.41
C GLY A 69 2.59 -12.75 7.68
N THR A 70 2.87 -13.99 8.08
CA THR A 70 4.23 -14.45 8.37
C THR A 70 4.77 -15.33 7.25
N TRP A 71 6.08 -15.28 7.03
CA TRP A 71 6.75 -16.18 6.11
C TRP A 71 8.20 -16.41 6.48
N VAL A 72 8.75 -17.50 5.96
CA VAL A 72 10.18 -17.81 6.07
C VAL A 72 10.84 -17.62 4.72
N SER A 73 11.98 -16.92 4.73
CA SER A 73 12.85 -16.71 3.59
C SER A 73 14.26 -17.18 3.87
N LYS A 74 15.13 -17.22 2.86
CA LYS A 74 16.54 -17.62 3.02
C LYS A 74 17.50 -16.44 2.84
N ASP A 75 18.52 -16.41 3.68
CA ASP A 75 19.67 -15.52 3.50
C ASP A 75 20.67 -16.07 2.46
N ALA A 76 21.74 -15.30 2.21
CA ALA A 76 22.77 -15.69 1.24
C ALA A 76 23.53 -16.98 1.62
N GLN A 77 23.48 -17.36 2.90
CA GLN A 77 24.10 -18.55 3.47
C GLN A 77 23.13 -19.75 3.53
N GLY A 78 21.87 -19.54 3.14
CA GLY A 78 20.82 -20.54 3.19
C GLY A 78 20.13 -20.67 4.56
N THR A 79 20.43 -19.78 5.50
CA THR A 79 19.78 -19.73 6.82
C THR A 79 18.34 -19.24 6.66
N ALA A 80 17.42 -19.89 7.38
CA ALA A 80 16.03 -19.46 7.43
C ALA A 80 15.87 -18.18 8.26
N LEU A 81 15.34 -17.13 7.63
CA LEU A 81 14.93 -15.88 8.26
C LEU A 81 13.40 -15.82 8.32
N SER A 82 12.86 -15.48 9.49
CA SER A 82 11.42 -15.28 9.66
C SER A 82 11.07 -13.81 9.51
N PHE A 83 10.02 -13.52 8.74
CA PHE A 83 9.50 -12.18 8.54
C PHE A 83 8.01 -12.16 8.87
N ALA A 84 7.55 -11.08 9.48
CA ALA A 84 6.14 -10.85 9.74
C ALA A 84 5.69 -9.49 9.20
N TRP A 85 4.58 -9.50 8.46
CA TRP A 85 3.94 -8.31 7.93
C TRP A 85 3.65 -7.27 9.03
N ASN A 86 3.27 -7.79 10.18
CA ASN A 86 2.87 -7.09 11.39
C ASN A 86 4.02 -6.34 12.08
N ASP A 87 5.28 -6.67 11.78
CA ASP A 87 6.44 -6.01 12.39
C ASP A 87 6.55 -4.57 11.92
N ARG A 88 6.15 -4.30 10.67
CA ARG A 88 6.19 -2.97 10.06
C ARG A 88 4.83 -2.30 10.00
N ILE A 89 3.82 -3.04 9.58
CA ILE A 89 2.52 -2.46 9.24
C ILE A 89 1.64 -2.54 10.47
N LYS A 90 1.36 -1.39 11.08
CA LYS A 90 0.61 -1.30 12.35
C LYS A 90 -0.90 -1.08 12.15
N ARG A 91 -1.32 -0.64 10.97
CA ARG A 91 -2.74 -0.43 10.65
C ARG A 91 -3.48 -1.76 10.59
N PRO A 92 -4.52 -2.00 11.40
CA PRO A 92 -5.20 -3.29 11.49
C PRO A 92 -5.84 -3.71 10.17
N GLU A 93 -6.44 -2.78 9.43
CA GLU A 93 -7.09 -3.04 8.15
C GLU A 93 -6.13 -3.51 7.05
N LEU A 94 -4.82 -3.25 7.18
CA LEU A 94 -3.81 -3.67 6.21
C LEU A 94 -3.12 -5.00 6.59
N ARG A 95 -3.60 -5.66 7.64
CA ARG A 95 -3.03 -6.91 8.20
C ARG A 95 -4.01 -8.08 8.16
N ILE A 96 -5.21 -7.85 7.64
CA ILE A 96 -6.27 -8.86 7.53
C ILE A 96 -6.18 -9.44 6.12
N PHE A 97 -5.73 -10.68 6.02
CA PHE A 97 -5.59 -11.41 4.76
C PHE A 97 -6.73 -12.41 4.57
N ASP A 98 -7.04 -12.70 3.31
CA ASP A 98 -8.06 -13.67 2.88
C ASP A 98 -9.48 -13.45 3.40
N GLN A 99 -9.75 -12.29 4.00
CA GLN A 99 -11.09 -11.89 4.48
C GLN A 99 -11.56 -10.62 3.78
N TRP A 100 -12.88 -10.51 3.60
CA TRP A 100 -13.51 -9.30 3.09
C TRP A 100 -13.58 -8.24 4.19
N ILE A 101 -12.95 -7.10 3.95
CA ILE A 101 -12.94 -5.95 4.86
C ILE A 101 -13.55 -4.73 4.19
N PHE A 102 -14.14 -3.85 5.00
CA PHE A 102 -14.75 -2.62 4.51
C PHE A 102 -13.69 -1.57 4.17
N ALA A 103 -13.76 -1.03 2.96
CA ALA A 103 -12.91 0.06 2.50
C ALA A 103 -13.62 1.40 2.72
N GLY A 104 -13.66 1.85 3.97
CA GLY A 104 -14.44 3.03 4.38
C GLY A 104 -14.02 4.38 3.79
N TYR A 105 -12.87 4.44 3.10
CA TYR A 105 -12.40 5.61 2.36
C TYR A 105 -12.40 5.39 0.84
N GLY A 106 -13.11 4.37 0.37
CA GLY A 106 -13.13 3.95 -1.04
C GLY A 106 -12.03 2.96 -1.40
N ALA A 107 -12.17 2.35 -2.58
CA ALA A 107 -11.22 1.38 -3.10
C ALA A 107 -9.84 2.01 -3.33
N ASP A 108 -9.80 3.21 -3.92
CA ASP A 108 -8.57 3.84 -4.38
C ASP A 108 -7.68 4.25 -3.21
N ALA A 109 -8.26 4.81 -2.14
CA ALA A 109 -7.54 5.10 -0.90
C ALA A 109 -6.93 3.83 -0.27
N GLN A 110 -7.66 2.71 -0.28
CA GLN A 110 -7.12 1.47 0.29
C GLN A 110 -6.03 0.86 -0.58
N LEU A 111 -6.19 0.88 -1.91
CA LEU A 111 -5.16 0.41 -2.84
C LEU A 111 -3.87 1.25 -2.72
N ASP A 112 -3.99 2.56 -2.56
CA ASP A 112 -2.84 3.45 -2.36
C ASP A 112 -2.10 3.17 -1.04
N ARG A 113 -2.84 2.96 0.05
CA ARG A 113 -2.27 2.54 1.35
C ARG A 113 -1.58 1.19 1.26
N LEU A 114 -2.17 0.23 0.55
CA LEU A 114 -1.57 -1.10 0.33
C LEU A 114 -0.28 -1.00 -0.50
N ARG A 115 -0.22 -0.13 -1.52
CA ARG A 115 1.01 0.15 -2.27
C ARG A 115 2.11 0.69 -1.36
N GLY A 116 1.78 1.67 -0.51
CA GLY A 116 2.71 2.23 0.46
C GLY A 116 3.24 1.18 1.45
N ALA A 117 2.33 0.35 1.98
CA ALA A 117 2.67 -0.75 2.89
C ALA A 117 3.57 -1.81 2.22
N LEU A 118 3.25 -2.18 0.98
CA LEU A 118 4.02 -3.13 0.18
C LEU A 118 5.44 -2.62 -0.11
N SER A 119 5.56 -1.32 -0.41
CA SER A 119 6.86 -0.67 -0.62
C SER A 119 7.69 -0.58 0.68
N ASP A 120 7.08 -0.21 1.82
CA ASP A 120 7.77 -0.18 3.11
C ASP A 120 8.23 -1.57 3.53
N MET A 121 7.39 -2.60 3.36
CA MET A 121 7.81 -3.97 3.67
C MET A 121 9.01 -4.38 2.83
N ALA A 122 8.96 -4.15 1.51
CA ALA A 122 10.02 -4.55 0.59
C ALA A 122 11.37 -3.86 0.88
N SER A 123 11.36 -2.63 1.40
CA SER A 123 12.59 -1.93 1.79
C SER A 123 13.19 -2.42 3.11
N HIS A 124 12.46 -3.21 3.91
CA HIS A 124 12.88 -3.69 5.23
C HIS A 124 13.08 -5.22 5.29
N LEU A 125 13.18 -5.90 4.15
CA LEU A 125 13.54 -7.32 4.07
C LEU A 125 15.05 -7.52 4.11
N GLU A 126 15.73 -6.96 5.11
CA GLU A 126 17.18 -7.10 5.25
C GLU A 126 17.58 -8.58 5.38
N GLY A 127 18.62 -8.97 4.66
CA GLY A 127 19.09 -10.37 4.61
C GLY A 127 18.25 -11.31 3.75
N ASP A 128 17.03 -10.93 3.32
CA ASP A 128 16.24 -11.76 2.41
C ASP A 128 16.80 -11.73 0.98
N THR A 129 17.36 -12.86 0.55
CA THR A 129 17.91 -13.03 -0.80
C THR A 129 17.04 -13.85 -1.73
N ASP A 130 16.00 -14.49 -1.20
CA ASP A 130 15.11 -15.41 -1.92
C ASP A 130 13.93 -14.63 -2.54
N THR A 131 13.38 -13.65 -1.81
CA THR A 131 12.25 -12.84 -2.28
C THR A 131 12.70 -11.73 -3.23
N ARG A 132 12.31 -11.84 -4.50
CA ARG A 132 12.52 -10.79 -5.53
C ARG A 132 11.50 -9.66 -5.43
N ARG A 133 10.25 -9.98 -5.12
CA ARG A 133 9.17 -9.01 -5.07
C ARG A 133 8.04 -9.54 -4.20
N LEU A 134 7.48 -8.67 -3.37
CA LEU A 134 6.19 -8.90 -2.73
C LEU A 134 5.06 -8.49 -3.67
N VAL A 135 4.01 -9.31 -3.73
CA VAL A 135 2.84 -9.13 -4.58
C VAL A 135 1.58 -9.22 -3.71
N LEU A 136 0.64 -8.32 -3.91
CA LEU A 136 -0.71 -8.44 -3.34
C LEU A 136 -1.71 -8.58 -4.48
N GLU A 137 -2.53 -9.63 -4.44
CA GLU A 137 -3.76 -9.67 -5.22
C GLU A 137 -4.90 -9.14 -4.36
N VAL A 138 -5.53 -8.06 -4.80
CA VAL A 138 -6.61 -7.40 -4.07
C VAL A 138 -7.90 -7.60 -4.87
N ASP A 139 -8.79 -8.44 -4.36
CA ASP A 139 -10.16 -8.50 -4.88
C ASP A 139 -10.91 -7.26 -4.41
N VAL A 140 -11.51 -6.53 -5.33
CA VAL A 140 -12.29 -5.32 -5.05
C VAL A 140 -13.72 -5.54 -5.49
N LYS A 141 -14.67 -5.29 -4.58
CA LYS A 141 -16.10 -5.32 -4.86
C LYS A 141 -16.73 -3.99 -4.45
N LYS A 142 -17.14 -3.23 -5.46
CA LYS A 142 -17.88 -1.97 -5.32
C LYS A 142 -19.38 -2.23 -5.40
N ASN A 143 -20.18 -1.48 -4.65
CA ASN A 143 -21.64 -1.62 -4.74
C ASN A 143 -22.15 -1.34 -6.17
N GLY A 144 -22.96 -2.24 -6.72
CA GLY A 144 -23.52 -2.14 -8.08
C GLY A 144 -22.52 -2.33 -9.22
N GLY A 145 -21.25 -2.63 -8.94
CA GLY A 145 -20.22 -2.92 -9.94
C GLY A 145 -19.80 -4.39 -9.95
N GLU A 146 -19.26 -4.84 -11.08
CA GLU A 146 -18.65 -6.16 -11.17
C GLU A 146 -17.37 -6.21 -10.33
N PRO A 147 -17.12 -7.31 -9.58
CA PRO A 147 -15.87 -7.50 -8.87
C PRO A 147 -14.68 -7.52 -9.83
N PHE A 148 -13.57 -6.92 -9.43
CA PHE A 148 -12.32 -6.95 -10.19
C PHE A 148 -11.13 -7.20 -9.28
N VAL A 149 -10.04 -7.73 -9.86
CA VAL A 149 -8.81 -8.00 -9.12
C VAL A 149 -7.75 -6.99 -9.53
N VAL A 150 -7.13 -6.37 -8.52
CA VAL A 150 -5.98 -5.48 -8.70
C VAL A 150 -4.75 -6.19 -8.19
N ARG A 151 -3.75 -6.36 -9.06
CA ARG A 151 -2.43 -6.85 -8.66
C ARG A 151 -1.53 -5.66 -8.32
N LEU A 152 -1.04 -5.64 -7.08
CA LEU A 152 -0.09 -4.65 -6.58
C LEU A 152 1.28 -5.31 -6.40
N GLU A 153 2.33 -4.60 -6.78
CA GLU A 153 3.68 -5.14 -6.80
C GLU A 153 4.63 -4.16 -6.11
N SER A 154 5.49 -4.67 -5.24
CA SER A 154 6.60 -3.89 -4.66
C SER A 154 7.68 -3.59 -5.72
N PRO A 155 8.57 -2.63 -5.46
CA PRO A 155 9.80 -2.51 -6.24
C PRO A 155 10.54 -3.84 -6.38
N TYR A 156 11.13 -4.09 -7.55
CA TYR A 156 11.92 -5.29 -7.77
C TYR A 156 13.19 -5.26 -6.92
N ARG A 157 13.45 -6.33 -6.18
CA ARG A 157 14.65 -6.54 -5.37
C ARG A 157 15.61 -7.41 -6.17
N TRP A 158 16.66 -6.79 -6.70
CA TRP A 158 17.71 -7.53 -7.39
C TRP A 158 18.50 -8.37 -6.39
N ARG A 159 18.89 -9.57 -6.81
CA ARG A 159 19.76 -10.45 -6.02
C ARG A 159 21.13 -9.77 -5.92
N ARG A 160 21.48 -9.20 -4.76
CA ARG A 160 22.88 -8.86 -4.45
C ARG A 160 23.63 -10.18 -4.42
N ALA A 161 24.25 -10.57 -5.54
CA ALA A 161 25.29 -11.56 -5.53
C ALA A 161 26.31 -11.07 -4.50
N VAL A 162 26.48 -11.83 -3.43
CA VAL A 162 27.58 -11.63 -2.50
C VAL A 162 28.83 -11.67 -3.35
N ALA A 163 29.51 -10.53 -3.47
CA ALA A 163 30.84 -10.50 -4.03
C ALA A 163 31.68 -11.38 -3.09
N ASN A 164 31.95 -12.61 -3.51
CA ASN A 164 33.02 -13.42 -2.98
C ASN A 164 34.32 -12.68 -3.29
N GLY A 165 34.65 -11.69 -2.46
CA GLY A 165 35.98 -11.11 -2.34
C GLY A 165 36.85 -12.02 -1.49
N GLY A 166 36.95 -13.29 -1.89
CA GLY A 166 38.08 -14.12 -1.52
C GLY A 166 39.20 -13.76 -2.49
N ALA A 167 40.23 -13.11 -1.99
CA ALA A 167 41.52 -13.01 -2.66
C ALA A 167 42.59 -13.49 -1.67
N PRO A 168 43.62 -14.20 -2.19
CA PRO A 168 44.47 -15.16 -1.47
C PRO A 168 45.39 -14.55 -0.40
#